data_AF-A0A1H7BJH9-F1
#
_entry.id   AF-A0A1H7BJH9-F1
#
_cell.length_a   1.000
_cell.length_b   1.000
_cell.length_c   1.000
_cell.angle_alpha   90.00
_cell.angle_beta   90.00
_cell.angle_gamma   90.00
#
_symmetry.space_group_name_H-M   'P 1'
#
loop_
_entity.id
_entity.type
_entity.pdbx_description
1 polymer ?
#
loop_
_entity_poly.entity_id
_entity_poly.type
_entity_poly.pdbx_seq_one_letter_code
_entity_poly.pdbx_strand_id
1 'polypeptide(L)'
;MDYVFGFAGIPKELREAVEARNAEFARKARFFIDAMPSGASYRQRNVDFFAEHFRQYANKDVHQAVSLAIFYLVKDDESTDFFVESFFPHTLMIPVCWKWDNENGGSVVKAAKSLVATLARQVATARAALPILKDELQSRAATTPWLLPPKNFDSDTYVPTLKNLHRAIGDGFCIQTALTQHRATFAKAHPGVRLPGKTKSCYVDKRGVEFHPPGNDRHGFARDSAEHERQCLLAGRWRLGAPYDRLFHYDCTRGDRKLKGQFYGCHSPQAKQEGNPHLNISPNDHVRR
;
A
#
# COMPACT_ATOMS: atom_id res chain seq x y z
N MET A 1 -18.13 -0.38 0.22
CA MET A 1 -16.70 -0.65 -0.03
C MET A 1 -16.43 -2.05 0.48
N ASP A 2 -15.80 -2.87 -0.35
CA ASP A 2 -15.48 -4.24 0.01
C ASP A 2 -14.09 -4.29 0.64
N TYR A 3 -13.90 -5.25 1.54
CA TYR A 3 -12.67 -5.41 2.30
C TYR A 3 -12.14 -6.82 2.12
N VAL A 4 -10.82 -6.93 1.95
CA VAL A 4 -10.09 -8.20 1.99
C VAL A 4 -8.99 -8.06 3.03
N PHE A 5 -9.10 -8.86 4.09
CA PHE A 5 -8.23 -8.77 5.27
C PHE A 5 -7.39 -10.03 5.45
N GLY A 6 -6.08 -9.87 5.49
CA GLY A 6 -5.14 -10.93 5.89
C GLY A 6 -4.87 -10.88 7.38
N PHE A 7 -4.75 -12.04 8.03
CA PHE A 7 -4.34 -12.16 9.43
C PHE A 7 -3.09 -13.03 9.51
N ALA A 8 -1.96 -12.43 9.84
CA ALA A 8 -0.64 -13.05 9.76
C ALA A 8 -0.07 -13.37 11.14
N GLY A 9 0.61 -14.51 11.26
CA GLY A 9 1.36 -14.86 12.48
C GLY A 9 0.53 -15.48 13.60
N ILE A 10 -0.78 -15.73 13.36
CA ILE A 10 -1.67 -16.40 14.31
C ILE A 10 -1.14 -17.82 14.57
N PRO A 11 -0.87 -18.20 15.84
CA PRO A 11 -0.44 -19.55 16.17
C PRO A 11 -1.42 -20.59 15.63
N LYS A 12 -0.89 -21.66 15.01
CA LYS A 12 -1.68 -22.74 14.41
C LYS A 12 -2.68 -23.33 15.40
N GLU A 13 -2.28 -23.41 16.67
CA GLU A 13 -3.07 -23.93 17.79
C GLU A 13 -4.31 -23.09 18.10
N LEU A 14 -4.28 -21.79 17.75
CA LEU A 14 -5.40 -20.86 17.98
C LEU A 14 -6.26 -20.64 16.75
N ARG A 15 -5.81 -21.10 15.58
CA ARG A 15 -6.43 -20.78 14.28
C ARG A 15 -7.92 -21.08 14.26
N GLU A 16 -8.31 -22.32 14.56
CA GLU A 16 -9.72 -22.75 14.49
C GLU A 16 -10.59 -21.96 15.48
N ALA A 17 -10.10 -21.74 16.70
CA ALA A 17 -10.80 -20.99 17.73
C ALA A 17 -10.98 -19.51 17.37
N VAL A 18 -10.01 -18.91 16.67
CA VAL A 18 -10.10 -17.54 16.14
C VAL A 18 -11.04 -17.49 14.92
N GLU A 19 -10.91 -18.42 13.97
CA GLU A 19 -11.76 -18.49 12.77
C GLU A 19 -13.23 -18.71 13.13
N ALA A 20 -13.55 -19.53 14.14
CA ALA A 20 -14.91 -19.72 14.64
C ALA A 20 -15.56 -18.40 15.14
N ARG A 21 -14.74 -17.39 15.43
CA ARG A 21 -15.15 -16.06 15.93
C ARG A 21 -14.98 -14.95 14.90
N ASN A 22 -14.83 -15.30 13.62
CA ASN A 22 -14.61 -14.33 12.54
C ASN A 22 -15.67 -13.22 12.47
N ALA A 23 -16.91 -13.49 12.87
CA ALA A 23 -17.98 -12.50 12.87
C ALA A 23 -17.71 -11.32 13.82
N GLU A 24 -16.82 -11.47 14.81
CA GLU A 24 -16.46 -10.43 15.77
C GLU A 24 -15.46 -9.41 15.19
N PHE A 25 -14.57 -9.83 14.28
CA PHE A 25 -13.51 -8.97 13.76
C PHE A 25 -13.58 -8.78 12.24
N ALA A 26 -13.96 -9.79 11.45
CA ALA A 26 -13.95 -9.78 9.99
C ALA A 26 -15.35 -9.62 9.37
N ARG A 27 -16.37 -9.17 10.12
CA ARG A 27 -17.76 -9.01 9.65
C ARG A 27 -17.84 -8.23 8.32
N LYS A 28 -18.44 -8.82 7.27
CA LYS A 28 -18.54 -8.22 5.92
C LYS A 28 -17.19 -7.93 5.24
N ALA A 29 -16.11 -8.61 5.64
CA ALA A 29 -14.87 -8.68 4.90
C ALA A 29 -14.64 -10.10 4.42
N ARG A 30 -14.00 -10.26 3.26
CA ARG A 30 -13.34 -11.53 2.95
C ARG A 30 -12.05 -11.57 3.73
N PHE A 31 -11.64 -12.74 4.20
CA PHE A 31 -10.41 -12.83 4.98
C PHE A 31 -9.65 -14.14 4.76
N PHE A 32 -8.37 -14.09 5.11
CA PHE A 32 -7.46 -15.23 5.08
C PHE A 32 -6.61 -15.20 6.34
N ILE A 33 -6.33 -16.38 6.91
CA ILE A 33 -5.44 -16.51 8.06
C ILE A 33 -4.25 -17.36 7.65
N ASP A 34 -3.05 -16.79 7.78
CA ASP A 34 -1.80 -17.54 7.66
C ASP A 34 -1.46 -18.15 9.02
N ALA A 35 -1.69 -19.45 9.14
CA ALA A 35 -1.47 -20.21 10.35
C ALA A 35 0.02 -20.57 10.47
N MET A 36 0.69 -19.98 11.46
CA MET A 36 2.12 -20.18 11.69
C MET A 36 2.36 -20.99 12.96
N PRO A 37 3.42 -21.81 13.03
CA PRO A 37 3.85 -22.38 14.31
C PRO A 37 4.06 -21.27 15.34
N SER A 38 3.68 -21.54 16.61
CA SER A 38 3.92 -20.58 17.68
C SER A 38 5.41 -20.20 17.75
N GLY A 39 5.71 -18.91 17.91
CA GLY A 39 7.08 -18.39 17.94
C GLY A 39 7.84 -18.33 16.61
N ALA A 40 7.28 -18.82 15.48
CA ALA A 40 7.97 -18.74 14.20
C ALA A 40 8.05 -17.30 13.64
N SER A 41 9.23 -16.95 13.12
CA SER A 41 9.48 -15.73 12.35
C SER A 41 8.81 -15.76 10.97
N TYR A 42 8.53 -14.57 10.42
CA TYR A 42 8.05 -14.44 9.04
C TYR A 42 9.13 -14.82 8.02
N ARG A 43 8.71 -15.42 6.91
CA ARG A 43 9.56 -15.87 5.81
C ARG A 43 8.87 -15.59 4.46
N GLN A 44 9.59 -15.78 3.35
CA GLN A 44 9.05 -15.58 2.00
C GLN A 44 7.73 -16.32 1.75
N ARG A 45 7.57 -17.54 2.28
CA ARG A 45 6.31 -18.30 2.16
C ARG A 45 5.08 -17.55 2.68
N ASN A 46 5.26 -16.72 3.72
CA ASN A 46 4.19 -15.94 4.32
C ASN A 46 3.83 -14.76 3.39
N VAL A 47 4.84 -14.14 2.79
CA VAL A 47 4.65 -13.11 1.75
C VAL A 47 3.89 -13.69 0.55
N ASP A 48 4.34 -14.83 0.04
CA ASP A 48 3.73 -15.51 -1.11
C ASP A 48 2.27 -15.88 -0.86
N PHE A 49 1.96 -16.36 0.36
CA PHE A 49 0.60 -16.69 0.76
C PHE A 49 -0.37 -15.51 0.59
N PHE A 50 -0.05 -14.35 1.19
CA PHE A 50 -0.93 -13.18 1.07
C PHE A 50 -0.90 -12.55 -0.33
N ALA A 51 0.27 -12.51 -0.98
CA ALA A 51 0.39 -11.97 -2.32
C ALA A 51 -0.47 -12.75 -3.33
N GLU A 52 -0.49 -14.08 -3.25
CA GLU A 52 -1.34 -14.91 -4.11
C GLU A 52 -2.82 -14.70 -3.83
N HIS A 53 -3.22 -14.64 -2.56
CA HIS A 53 -4.60 -14.38 -2.18
C HIS A 53 -5.09 -12.99 -2.65
N PHE A 54 -4.26 -11.96 -2.53
CA PHE A 54 -4.62 -10.61 -2.97
C PHE A 54 -4.61 -10.44 -4.48
N ARG A 55 -3.72 -11.15 -5.20
CA ARG A 55 -3.68 -11.14 -6.68
C ARG A 55 -5.01 -11.51 -7.31
N GLN A 56 -5.75 -12.45 -6.70
CA GLN A 56 -7.09 -12.84 -7.17
C GLN A 56 -8.10 -11.69 -7.21
N TYR A 57 -7.83 -10.59 -6.50
CA TYR A 57 -8.67 -9.39 -6.51
C TYR A 57 -8.15 -8.31 -7.47
N ALA A 58 -6.87 -8.34 -7.84
CA ALA A 58 -6.31 -7.41 -8.84
C ALA A 58 -6.90 -7.66 -10.23
N ASN A 59 -7.30 -8.90 -10.49
CA ASN A 59 -7.81 -9.38 -11.77
C ASN A 59 -9.35 -9.33 -11.88
N LYS A 60 -10.07 -9.12 -10.78
CA LYS A 60 -11.54 -9.01 -10.80
C LYS A 60 -11.96 -7.61 -11.27
N ASP A 61 -13.10 -7.58 -11.95
CA ASP A 61 -13.56 -6.49 -12.81
C ASP A 61 -13.60 -5.09 -12.16
N VAL A 62 -13.45 -4.07 -13.00
CA VAL A 62 -13.03 -2.67 -12.74
C VAL A 62 -13.91 -1.89 -11.74
N HIS A 63 -15.09 -2.41 -11.41
CA HIS A 63 -16.11 -1.67 -10.65
C HIS A 63 -16.11 -1.94 -9.14
N GLN A 64 -15.44 -2.99 -8.65
CA GLN A 64 -15.39 -3.27 -7.21
C GLN A 64 -14.15 -2.62 -6.58
N ALA A 65 -14.37 -1.49 -5.90
CA ALA A 65 -13.38 -0.85 -5.05
C ALA A 65 -13.15 -1.70 -3.78
N VAL A 66 -12.28 -2.71 -3.90
CA VAL A 66 -11.81 -3.53 -2.79
C VAL A 66 -10.66 -2.81 -2.09
N SER A 67 -10.63 -2.83 -0.76
CA SER A 67 -9.49 -2.38 0.05
C SER A 67 -8.80 -3.55 0.74
N LEU A 68 -7.48 -3.48 0.86
CA LEU A 68 -6.61 -4.53 1.39
C LEU A 68 -5.97 -4.10 2.70
N ALA A 69 -5.98 -4.98 3.70
CA ALA A 69 -5.15 -4.80 4.89
C ALA A 69 -4.62 -6.15 5.38
N ILE A 70 -3.44 -6.16 5.99
CA ILE A 70 -2.91 -7.30 6.74
C ILE A 70 -2.73 -6.89 8.20
N PHE A 71 -3.37 -7.64 9.09
CA PHE A 71 -3.20 -7.56 10.53
C PHE A 71 -2.14 -8.60 10.92
N TYR A 72 -0.99 -8.16 11.43
CA TYR A 72 0.13 -9.06 11.70
C TYR A 72 0.51 -9.03 13.17
N LEU A 73 0.72 -10.21 13.76
CA LEU A 73 1.28 -10.31 15.11
C LEU A 73 2.75 -9.89 15.09
N VAL A 74 3.12 -8.89 15.88
CA VAL A 74 4.52 -8.44 16.00
C VAL A 74 5.35 -9.59 16.58
N LYS A 75 6.43 -9.98 15.88
CA LYS A 75 7.36 -11.06 16.27
C LYS A 75 8.70 -10.45 16.69
N ASP A 76 9.80 -10.96 16.15
CA ASP A 76 11.10 -10.29 16.17
C ASP A 76 11.15 -9.13 15.16
N ASP A 77 12.01 -8.15 15.42
CA ASP A 77 12.10 -6.92 14.62
C ASP A 77 12.47 -7.21 13.16
N GLU A 78 13.47 -8.05 12.92
CA GLU A 78 13.99 -8.32 11.57
C GLU A 78 12.95 -8.99 10.66
N SER A 79 12.30 -10.06 11.12
CA SER A 79 11.31 -10.76 10.30
C SER A 79 10.02 -9.97 10.14
N THR A 80 9.65 -9.18 11.16
CA THR A 80 8.50 -8.27 11.08
C THR A 80 8.75 -7.19 10.03
N ASP A 81 9.92 -6.55 10.03
CA ASP A 81 10.29 -5.53 9.06
C ASP A 81 10.34 -6.09 7.64
N PHE A 82 10.98 -7.25 7.44
CA PHE A 82 10.98 -7.96 6.16
C PHE A 82 9.55 -8.18 5.63
N PHE A 83 8.65 -8.66 6.50
CA PHE A 83 7.28 -8.92 6.12
C PHE A 83 6.53 -7.64 5.77
N VAL A 84 6.64 -6.58 6.57
CA VAL A 84 5.97 -5.29 6.33
C VAL A 84 6.45 -4.63 5.03
N GLU A 85 7.76 -4.61 4.81
CA GLU A 85 8.37 -3.99 3.62
C GLU A 85 7.97 -4.72 2.33
N SER A 86 7.74 -6.03 2.39
CA SER A 86 7.29 -6.84 1.24
C SER A 86 5.90 -6.47 0.71
N PHE A 87 5.11 -5.72 1.50
CA PHE A 87 3.77 -5.27 1.12
C PHE A 87 3.66 -3.74 0.99
N PHE A 88 4.74 -3.01 1.29
CA PHE A 88 4.80 -1.58 1.09
C PHE A 88 5.07 -1.25 -0.40
N PRO A 89 4.40 -0.24 -0.99
CA PRO A 89 3.43 0.68 -0.40
C PRO A 89 1.97 0.29 -0.66
N HIS A 90 1.68 -0.94 -1.07
CA HIS A 90 0.39 -1.27 -1.69
C HIS A 90 -0.66 -1.76 -0.69
N THR A 91 -0.27 -2.39 0.41
CA THR A 91 -1.20 -2.92 1.42
C THR A 91 -1.12 -2.11 2.71
N LEU A 92 -2.25 -1.95 3.40
CA LEU A 92 -2.26 -1.40 4.76
C LEU A 92 -1.79 -2.47 5.74
N MET A 93 -0.67 -2.24 6.42
CA MET A 93 -0.08 -3.18 7.37
C MET A 93 -0.40 -2.65 8.77
N ILE A 94 -1.09 -3.46 9.58
CA ILE A 94 -1.55 -3.04 10.92
C ILE A 94 -0.96 -3.99 11.97
N PRO A 95 -0.10 -3.49 12.87
CA PRO A 95 0.49 -4.30 13.91
C PRO A 95 -0.56 -4.75 14.93
N VAL A 96 -0.41 -5.97 15.40
CA VAL A 96 -1.22 -6.57 16.47
C VAL A 96 -0.26 -6.95 17.59
N CYS A 97 -0.11 -6.06 18.57
CA CYS A 97 0.69 -6.32 19.76
C CYS A 97 -0.06 -7.27 20.70
N TRP A 98 0.25 -8.55 20.61
CA TRP A 98 -0.38 -9.59 21.42
C TRP A 98 0.59 -10.74 21.67
N LYS A 99 0.55 -11.33 22.86
CA LYS A 99 1.41 -12.46 23.26
C LYS A 99 0.56 -13.59 23.85
N TRP A 100 0.93 -14.82 23.51
CA TRP A 100 0.37 -16.02 24.11
C TRP A 100 1.36 -16.58 25.12
N ASP A 101 0.95 -16.65 26.39
CA ASP A 101 1.67 -17.43 27.39
C ASP A 101 1.19 -18.89 27.32
N ASN A 102 1.85 -19.68 26.47
CA ASN A 102 1.58 -21.12 26.33
C ASN A 102 2.38 -21.97 27.33
N GLU A 103 3.45 -21.42 27.92
CA GLU A 103 4.34 -22.15 28.83
C GLU A 103 3.64 -22.52 30.14
N ASN A 104 2.67 -21.71 30.57
CA ASN A 104 1.88 -21.93 31.78
C ASN A 104 0.56 -22.69 31.55
N GLY A 105 0.43 -23.46 30.46
CA GLY A 105 -0.78 -24.22 30.16
C GLY A 105 -2.00 -23.34 29.87
N GLY A 106 -1.78 -22.16 29.30
CA GLY A 106 -2.83 -21.18 29.04
C GLY A 106 -3.96 -21.74 28.16
N SER A 107 -5.21 -21.61 28.62
CA SER A 107 -6.39 -22.06 27.87
C SER A 107 -6.44 -21.44 26.47
N VAL A 108 -6.44 -22.29 25.44
CA VAL A 108 -6.65 -21.95 24.02
C VAL A 108 -7.86 -21.02 23.84
N VAL A 109 -8.97 -21.33 24.51
CA VAL A 109 -10.22 -20.55 24.43
C VAL A 109 -10.02 -19.13 24.97
N LYS A 110 -9.33 -18.99 26.11
CA LYS A 110 -9.03 -17.67 26.71
C LYS A 110 -8.07 -16.86 25.83
N ALA A 111 -7.03 -17.50 25.31
CA ALA A 111 -6.06 -16.89 24.42
C ALA A 111 -6.73 -16.41 23.11
N ALA A 112 -7.53 -17.26 22.47
CA ALA A 112 -8.28 -16.92 21.27
C ALA A 112 -9.25 -15.75 21.52
N LYS A 113 -9.99 -15.74 22.65
CA LYS A 113 -10.87 -14.62 23.02
C LYS A 113 -10.11 -13.29 23.15
N SER A 114 -8.94 -13.32 23.81
CA SER A 114 -8.08 -12.14 23.97
C SER A 114 -7.53 -11.63 22.63
N LEU A 115 -7.07 -12.55 21.78
CA LEU A 115 -6.59 -12.23 20.44
C LEU A 115 -7.70 -11.64 19.58
N VAL A 116 -8.89 -12.25 19.55
CA VAL A 116 -10.06 -11.75 18.80
C VAL A 116 -10.45 -10.34 19.23
N ALA A 117 -10.45 -10.04 20.54
CA ALA A 117 -10.71 -8.68 21.01
C ALA A 117 -9.67 -7.67 20.51
N THR A 118 -8.40 -8.08 20.44
CA THR A 118 -7.32 -7.24 19.91
C THR A 118 -7.45 -7.04 18.39
N LEU A 119 -7.74 -8.11 17.64
CA LEU A 119 -7.99 -8.05 16.21
C LEU A 119 -9.20 -7.17 15.88
N ALA A 120 -10.29 -7.27 16.64
CA ALA A 120 -11.48 -6.45 16.43
C ALA A 120 -11.18 -4.94 16.55
N ARG A 121 -10.35 -4.54 17.53
CA ARG A 121 -9.90 -3.14 17.66
C ARG A 121 -9.09 -2.71 16.44
N GLN A 122 -8.12 -3.52 16.03
CA GLN A 122 -7.27 -3.17 14.88
C GLN A 122 -8.05 -3.14 13.57
N VAL A 123 -8.99 -4.05 13.37
CA VAL A 123 -9.88 -4.02 12.20
C VAL A 123 -10.75 -2.76 12.20
N ALA A 124 -11.21 -2.29 13.36
CA ALA A 124 -11.94 -1.03 13.45
C ALA A 124 -11.08 0.16 12.96
N THR A 125 -9.80 0.21 13.34
CA THR A 125 -8.83 1.20 12.82
C THR A 125 -8.76 1.16 11.29
N ALA A 126 -8.57 -0.02 10.70
CA ALA A 126 -8.51 -0.19 9.25
C ALA A 126 -9.79 0.28 8.55
N ARG A 127 -10.95 -0.08 9.11
CA ARG A 127 -12.26 0.27 8.55
C ARG A 127 -12.55 1.76 8.62
N ALA A 128 -12.02 2.45 9.62
CA ALA A 128 -12.09 3.91 9.69
C ALA A 128 -11.16 4.56 8.65
N ALA A 129 -9.93 4.06 8.52
CA ALA A 129 -8.90 4.68 7.68
C ALA A 129 -9.12 4.47 6.17
N LEU A 130 -9.45 3.25 5.74
CA LEU A 130 -9.47 2.87 4.31
C LEU A 130 -10.45 3.69 3.45
N PRO A 131 -11.69 4.00 3.89
CA PRO A 131 -12.59 4.86 3.11
C PRO A 131 -12.04 6.26 2.89
N ILE A 132 -11.36 6.82 3.89
CA ILE A 132 -10.77 8.16 3.84
C ILE A 132 -9.55 8.18 2.93
N LEU A 133 -8.69 7.16 3.03
CA LEU A 133 -7.58 6.98 2.10
C LEU A 133 -8.07 6.82 0.67
N LYS A 134 -9.11 6.01 0.45
CA LYS A 134 -9.71 5.84 -0.89
C LYS A 134 -10.18 7.18 -1.46
N ASP A 135 -10.92 7.96 -0.68
CA ASP A 135 -11.37 9.29 -1.13
C ASP A 135 -10.18 10.21 -1.45
N GLU A 136 -9.16 10.24 -0.59
CA GLU A 136 -7.93 11.01 -0.83
C GLU A 136 -7.24 10.59 -2.14
N LEU A 137 -7.12 9.29 -2.41
CA LEU A 137 -6.43 8.79 -3.60
C LEU A 137 -7.25 8.88 -4.88
N GLN A 138 -8.57 8.99 -4.80
CA GLN A 138 -9.45 9.07 -5.97
C GLN A 138 -9.90 10.51 -6.24
N SER A 139 -10.52 11.15 -5.25
CA SER A 139 -11.07 12.51 -5.35
C SER A 139 -9.96 13.57 -5.41
N ARG A 140 -8.78 13.28 -4.85
CA ARG A 140 -7.61 14.17 -4.88
C ARG A 140 -6.40 13.57 -5.60
N ALA A 141 -6.62 12.59 -6.48
CA ALA A 141 -5.54 11.91 -7.21
C ALA A 141 -4.53 12.89 -7.86
N ALA A 142 -5.01 13.99 -8.43
CA ALA A 142 -4.18 14.98 -9.11
C ALA A 142 -3.33 15.87 -8.19
N THR A 143 -3.70 15.99 -6.91
CA THR A 143 -3.06 16.92 -5.96
C THR A 143 -2.47 16.21 -4.76
N THR A 144 -2.78 14.93 -4.54
CA THR A 144 -2.20 14.14 -3.46
C THR A 144 -0.78 13.67 -3.84
N PRO A 145 0.21 13.77 -2.94
CA PRO A 145 1.56 13.24 -3.21
C PRO A 145 1.62 11.72 -3.04
N TRP A 146 0.60 11.09 -2.46
CA TRP A 146 0.64 9.67 -2.10
C TRP A 146 0.66 8.72 -3.30
N LEU A 147 0.31 9.21 -4.49
CA LEU A 147 0.38 8.47 -5.75
C LEU A 147 1.69 8.67 -6.51
N LEU A 148 2.64 9.48 -6.03
CA LEU A 148 3.94 9.59 -6.66
C LEU A 148 4.66 8.22 -6.71
N PRO A 149 5.45 7.95 -7.77
CA PRO A 149 6.14 6.67 -7.94
C PRO A 149 7.36 6.58 -7.00
N PRO A 150 7.40 5.68 -6.01
CA PRO A 150 8.45 5.66 -4.97
C PRO A 150 9.88 5.50 -5.46
N LYS A 151 10.11 4.75 -6.54
CA LYS A 151 11.46 4.56 -7.12
C LYS A 151 11.81 5.66 -8.10
N ASN A 152 10.82 6.23 -8.78
CA ASN A 152 11.05 7.23 -9.83
C ASN A 152 10.92 8.68 -9.37
N PHE A 153 10.29 8.99 -8.24
CA PHE A 153 10.25 10.34 -7.68
C PHE A 153 11.45 10.56 -6.75
N ASP A 154 12.50 11.20 -7.26
CA ASP A 154 13.75 11.39 -6.51
C ASP A 154 13.59 12.41 -5.37
N SER A 155 13.47 11.87 -4.16
CA SER A 155 13.25 12.63 -2.93
C SER A 155 13.70 11.88 -1.68
N ASP A 156 14.50 12.52 -0.85
CA ASP A 156 14.86 11.99 0.48
C ASP A 156 13.68 12.02 1.47
N THR A 157 12.61 12.74 1.14
CA THR A 157 11.49 12.96 2.07
C THR A 157 10.25 12.17 1.70
N TYR A 158 10.06 11.83 0.42
CA TYR A 158 8.83 11.20 -0.06
C TYR A 158 8.59 9.83 0.58
N VAL A 159 9.50 8.88 0.35
CA VAL A 159 9.35 7.50 0.83
C VAL A 159 9.30 7.45 2.37
N PRO A 160 10.18 8.16 3.12
CA PRO A 160 10.04 8.22 4.58
C PRO A 160 8.71 8.80 5.04
N THR A 161 8.21 9.86 4.40
CA THR A 161 6.90 10.44 4.74
C THR A 161 5.77 9.45 4.48
N LEU A 162 5.81 8.70 3.38
CA LEU A 162 4.82 7.69 3.05
C LEU A 162 4.85 6.51 4.03
N LYS A 163 6.05 6.05 4.44
CA LYS A 163 6.23 5.03 5.49
C LYS A 163 5.72 5.51 6.85
N ASN A 164 5.98 6.76 7.21
CA ASN A 164 5.48 7.32 8.46
C ASN A 164 3.96 7.46 8.48
N LEU A 165 3.35 7.87 7.36
CA LEU A 165 1.89 7.86 7.21
C LEU A 165 1.33 6.44 7.38
N HIS A 166 1.93 5.45 6.72
CA HIS A 166 1.54 4.04 6.84
C HIS A 166 1.58 3.55 8.29
N ARG A 167 2.68 3.85 9.01
CA ARG A 167 2.87 3.47 10.41
C ARG A 167 1.89 4.18 11.34
N ALA A 168 1.68 5.48 11.17
CA ALA A 168 0.71 6.26 11.96
C ALA A 168 -0.71 5.67 11.86
N ILE A 169 -1.12 5.22 10.67
CA ILE A 169 -2.41 4.56 10.48
C ILE A 169 -2.44 3.22 11.20
N GLY A 170 -1.37 2.43 11.11
CA GLY A 170 -1.24 1.15 11.83
C GLY A 170 -1.29 1.31 13.36
N ASP A 171 -0.72 2.39 13.88
CA ASP A 171 -0.69 2.72 15.32
C ASP A 171 -2.03 3.31 15.83
N GLY A 172 -3.02 3.48 14.94
CA GLY A 172 -4.35 3.98 15.31
C GLY A 172 -4.46 5.49 15.42
N PHE A 173 -3.51 6.26 14.85
CA PHE A 173 -3.68 7.70 14.76
C PHE A 173 -4.89 8.07 13.91
N CYS A 174 -5.52 9.20 14.25
CA CYS A 174 -6.59 9.78 13.43
C CYS A 174 -6.09 10.06 12.00
N ILE A 175 -6.62 9.31 11.03
CA ILE A 175 -6.17 9.35 9.62
C ILE A 175 -6.21 10.75 9.01
N GLN A 176 -7.22 11.57 9.31
CA GLN A 176 -7.29 12.95 8.78
C GLN A 176 -6.14 13.80 9.31
N THR A 177 -5.79 13.62 10.58
CA THR A 177 -4.67 14.33 11.21
C THR A 177 -3.35 13.87 10.59
N ALA A 178 -3.16 12.55 10.47
CA ALA A 178 -1.96 11.98 9.85
C ALA A 178 -1.78 12.45 8.40
N LEU A 179 -2.83 12.39 7.57
CA LEU A 179 -2.80 12.89 6.19
C LEU A 179 -2.42 14.37 6.11
N THR A 180 -3.00 15.20 6.98
CA THR A 180 -2.72 16.64 7.02
C THR A 180 -1.27 16.92 7.41
N GLN A 181 -0.79 16.30 8.48
CA GLN A 181 0.57 16.46 8.98
C GLN A 181 1.61 15.99 7.97
N HIS A 182 1.45 14.78 7.44
CA HIS A 182 2.41 14.23 6.48
C HIS A 182 2.38 14.98 5.15
N ARG A 183 1.21 15.46 4.68
CA ARG A 183 1.14 16.32 3.50
C ARG A 183 1.90 17.62 3.73
N ALA A 184 1.73 18.26 4.89
CA ALA A 184 2.44 19.48 5.22
C ALA A 184 3.97 19.26 5.25
N THR A 185 4.43 18.15 5.82
CA THR A 185 5.85 17.75 5.79
C THR A 185 6.36 17.58 4.36
N PHE A 186 5.63 16.84 3.52
CA PHE A 186 6.00 16.66 2.11
C PHE A 186 6.02 17.99 1.35
N ALA A 187 4.99 18.83 1.51
CA ALA A 187 4.84 20.09 0.80
C ALA A 187 5.92 21.12 1.14
N LYS A 188 6.58 21.02 2.31
CA LYS A 188 7.76 21.83 2.63
C LYS A 188 8.96 21.50 1.76
N ALA A 189 9.15 20.23 1.41
CA ALA A 189 10.27 19.76 0.59
C ALA A 189 9.94 19.81 -0.91
N HIS A 190 8.70 19.50 -1.28
CA HIS A 190 8.22 19.42 -2.65
C HIS A 190 6.85 20.14 -2.77
N PRO A 191 6.82 21.48 -2.72
CA PRO A 191 5.59 22.22 -2.91
C PRO A 191 5.00 21.95 -4.29
N GLY A 192 3.68 21.96 -4.41
CA GLY A 192 3.02 21.89 -5.71
C GLY A 192 3.35 23.15 -6.52
N VAL A 193 3.90 22.99 -7.72
CA VAL A 193 4.30 24.10 -8.60
C VAL A 193 3.32 24.20 -9.77
N ARG A 194 2.77 25.40 -10.00
CA ARG A 194 2.00 25.70 -11.21
C ARG A 194 2.91 26.39 -12.22
N LEU A 195 3.26 25.67 -13.28
CA LEU A 195 4.13 26.20 -14.32
C LEU A 195 3.36 27.17 -15.26
N PRO A 196 4.07 28.13 -15.91
CA PRO A 196 3.46 29.02 -16.90
C PRO A 196 2.71 28.25 -17.99
N GLY A 197 1.50 28.71 -18.33
CA GLY A 197 0.67 28.05 -19.35
C GLY A 197 0.01 26.74 -18.91
N LYS A 198 0.23 26.25 -17.68
CA LYS A 198 -0.43 25.05 -17.13
C LYS A 198 -1.56 25.42 -16.16
N THR A 199 -2.64 24.66 -16.22
CA THR A 199 -3.83 24.86 -15.36
C THR A 199 -3.74 24.11 -14.04
N LYS A 200 -3.05 22.97 -14.02
CA LYS A 200 -2.85 22.11 -12.85
C LYS A 200 -1.44 22.31 -12.26
N SER A 201 -1.31 22.11 -10.95
CA SER A 201 -0.01 22.02 -10.31
C SER A 201 0.63 20.66 -10.57
N CYS A 202 1.96 20.62 -10.56
CA CYS A 202 2.77 19.41 -10.62
C CYS A 202 3.71 19.32 -9.42
N TYR A 203 4.34 18.17 -9.24
CA TYR A 203 5.44 17.99 -8.30
C TYR A 203 6.76 17.95 -9.07
N VAL A 204 7.81 18.56 -8.52
CA VAL A 204 9.14 18.54 -9.11
C VAL A 204 10.08 17.79 -8.17
N ASP A 205 10.79 16.81 -8.70
CA ASP A 205 11.77 16.03 -7.95
C ASP A 205 13.15 16.71 -7.92
N LYS A 206 14.11 16.12 -7.20
CA LYS A 206 15.48 16.67 -7.08
C LYS A 206 16.25 16.75 -8.39
N ARG A 207 15.85 15.98 -9.41
CA ARG A 207 16.48 15.95 -10.75
C ARG A 207 15.87 17.00 -11.67
N GLY A 208 14.88 17.75 -11.18
CA GLY A 208 14.10 18.70 -11.98
C GLY A 208 13.11 18.01 -12.92
N VAL A 209 12.73 16.76 -12.65
CA VAL A 209 11.66 16.08 -13.38
C VAL A 209 10.31 16.54 -12.82
N GLU A 210 9.44 16.99 -13.71
CA GLU A 210 8.09 17.46 -13.39
C GLU A 210 7.10 16.31 -13.54
N PHE A 211 6.33 16.03 -12.50
CA PHE A 211 5.30 15.00 -12.46
C PHE A 211 3.93 15.66 -12.60
N HIS A 212 3.46 15.80 -13.84
CA HIS A 212 2.15 16.39 -14.12
C HIS A 212 1.06 15.34 -13.94
N PRO A 213 0.00 15.61 -13.15
CA PRO A 213 -1.12 14.68 -13.06
C PRO A 213 -1.79 14.57 -14.44
N PRO A 214 -2.42 13.42 -14.75
CA PRO A 214 -2.87 13.15 -16.10
C PRO A 214 -3.95 14.15 -16.53
N GLY A 215 -3.96 14.44 -17.83
CA GLY A 215 -5.01 15.21 -18.49
C GLY A 215 -6.34 14.45 -18.56
N ASN A 216 -7.00 14.54 -19.71
CA ASN A 216 -8.19 13.72 -20.01
C ASN A 216 -7.80 12.33 -20.55
N ASP A 217 -6.55 12.16 -20.97
CA ASP A 217 -6.02 10.93 -21.55
C ASP A 217 -5.68 9.93 -20.45
N ARG A 218 -6.69 9.18 -20.00
CA ARG A 218 -6.53 8.10 -19.03
C ARG A 218 -6.39 6.77 -19.77
N HIS A 219 -5.17 6.32 -19.96
CA HIS A 219 -4.90 5.05 -20.62
C HIS A 219 -4.57 3.94 -19.63
N GLY A 220 -5.07 2.73 -19.95
CA GLY A 220 -4.91 1.50 -19.17
C GLY A 220 -3.49 1.20 -18.72
N PHE A 221 -3.38 0.72 -17.48
CA PHE A 221 -2.23 -0.07 -17.03
C PHE A 221 -2.00 -1.30 -17.93
N ALA A 222 -0.77 -1.79 -17.98
CA ALA A 222 -0.44 -3.08 -18.58
C ALA A 222 -1.39 -4.17 -18.02
N ARG A 223 -1.94 -4.98 -18.93
CA ARG A 223 -2.74 -6.15 -18.54
C ARG A 223 -1.83 -7.15 -17.82
N ASP A 224 -2.43 -8.03 -17.01
CA ASP A 224 -1.73 -9.18 -16.43
C ASP A 224 -0.96 -9.89 -17.56
N SER A 225 0.37 -9.75 -17.55
CA SER A 225 1.29 -10.40 -18.46
C SER A 225 2.22 -11.26 -17.62
N ALA A 226 2.71 -12.37 -18.19
CA ALA A 226 3.59 -13.30 -17.48
C ALA A 226 4.90 -12.64 -16.98
N GLU A 227 5.22 -11.43 -17.43
CA GLU A 227 6.44 -10.69 -17.08
C GLU A 227 6.32 -9.92 -15.74
N HIS A 228 5.11 -9.71 -15.20
CA HIS A 228 4.94 -8.93 -13.98
C HIS A 228 4.89 -9.78 -12.71
N GLU A 229 5.75 -9.47 -11.74
CA GLU A 229 5.64 -10.03 -10.39
C GLU A 229 4.33 -9.63 -9.71
N ARG A 230 3.85 -10.49 -8.79
CA ARG A 230 2.58 -10.27 -8.07
C ARG A 230 2.52 -8.89 -7.41
N GLN A 231 3.62 -8.45 -6.82
CA GLN A 231 3.74 -7.15 -6.16
C GLN A 231 3.54 -5.98 -7.13
N CYS A 232 3.96 -6.10 -8.39
CA CYS A 232 3.76 -5.05 -9.40
C CYS A 232 2.27 -4.81 -9.65
N LEU A 233 1.49 -5.89 -9.76
CA LEU A 233 0.05 -5.84 -9.95
C LEU A 233 -0.65 -5.22 -8.75
N LEU A 234 -0.27 -5.60 -7.53
CA LEU A 234 -0.84 -5.03 -6.30
C LEU A 234 -0.51 -3.54 -6.18
N ALA A 235 0.75 -3.16 -6.37
CA ALA A 235 1.18 -1.77 -6.31
C ALA A 235 0.54 -0.90 -7.39
N GLY A 236 0.19 -1.47 -8.55
CA GLY A 236 -0.51 -0.80 -9.64
C GLY A 236 -2.00 -0.54 -9.39
N ARG A 237 -2.55 -1.03 -8.27
CA ARG A 237 -3.98 -0.97 -7.95
C ARG A 237 -4.29 -0.37 -6.58
N TRP A 238 -3.37 -0.54 -5.63
CA TRP A 238 -3.55 -0.06 -4.27
C TRP A 238 -2.39 0.79 -3.78
N ARG A 239 -2.71 1.73 -2.89
CA ARG A 239 -1.74 2.53 -2.13
C ARG A 239 -2.21 2.56 -0.69
N LEU A 240 -1.36 2.09 0.22
CA LEU A 240 -1.65 1.90 1.64
C LEU A 240 -2.98 1.16 1.84
N GLY A 241 -3.22 0.12 1.04
CA GLY A 241 -4.42 -0.71 1.12
C GLY A 241 -5.67 -0.13 0.43
N ALA A 242 -5.69 1.16 0.12
CA ALA A 242 -6.84 1.78 -0.55
C ALA A 242 -6.68 1.76 -2.08
N PRO A 243 -7.75 1.46 -2.83
CA PRO A 243 -7.70 1.42 -4.28
C PRO A 243 -7.63 2.83 -4.86
N TYR A 244 -6.89 3.00 -5.96
CA TYR A 244 -6.86 4.23 -6.74
C TYR A 244 -7.21 3.95 -8.21
N ASP A 245 -7.35 5.00 -9.02
CA ASP A 245 -7.65 4.81 -10.45
C ASP A 245 -6.48 4.10 -11.16
N ARG A 246 -6.74 2.89 -11.68
CA ARG A 246 -5.75 2.08 -12.42
C ARG A 246 -5.20 2.78 -13.67
N LEU A 247 -5.91 3.78 -14.19
CA LEU A 247 -5.51 4.56 -15.36
C LEU A 247 -4.65 5.77 -14.99
N PHE A 248 -4.46 6.03 -13.69
CA PHE A 248 -3.69 7.15 -13.21
C PHE A 248 -2.19 6.94 -13.48
N HIS A 249 -1.58 7.96 -14.07
CA HIS A 249 -0.16 8.07 -14.35
C HIS A 249 0.23 9.55 -14.33
N TYR A 250 1.52 9.84 -14.17
CA TYR A 250 2.05 11.18 -14.35
C TYR A 250 2.68 11.33 -15.73
N ASP A 251 2.38 12.43 -16.39
CA ASP A 251 3.04 12.87 -17.62
C ASP A 251 4.35 13.55 -17.20
N CYS A 252 5.45 12.80 -17.23
CA CYS A 252 6.72 13.28 -16.70
C CYS A 252 7.50 14.05 -17.77
N THR A 253 7.91 15.27 -17.45
CA THR A 253 8.67 16.18 -18.34
C THR A 253 9.87 16.81 -17.64
N ARG A 254 10.70 17.53 -18.41
CA ARG A 254 11.75 18.40 -17.87
C ARG A 254 11.85 19.65 -18.75
N GLY A 255 11.01 20.66 -18.43
CA GLY A 255 10.74 21.78 -19.33
C GLY A 255 10.20 21.33 -20.69
N ASP A 256 10.57 22.05 -21.75
CA ASP A 256 10.09 21.81 -23.12
C ASP A 256 10.87 20.74 -23.89
N ARG A 257 11.80 20.04 -23.23
CA ARG A 257 12.69 19.06 -23.88
C ARG A 257 12.13 17.65 -23.72
N LYS A 258 12.46 16.77 -24.67
CA LYS A 258 12.26 15.32 -24.54
C LYS A 258 12.88 14.84 -23.23
N LEU A 259 12.07 14.18 -22.39
CA LEU A 259 12.57 13.62 -21.14
C LEU A 259 13.48 12.44 -21.46
N LYS A 260 14.77 12.56 -21.11
CA LYS A 260 15.78 11.50 -21.23
C LYS A 260 16.46 11.32 -19.88
N GLY A 261 16.51 10.09 -19.40
CA GLY A 261 17.08 9.80 -18.08
C GLY A 261 17.09 8.32 -17.75
N GLN A 262 17.52 8.03 -16.52
CA GLN A 262 17.54 6.70 -15.95
C GLN A 262 16.31 6.54 -15.05
N PHE A 263 15.43 5.60 -15.40
CA PHE A 263 14.18 5.37 -14.68
C PHE A 263 14.04 3.89 -14.34
N TYR A 264 13.48 3.62 -13.17
CA TYR A 264 13.15 2.27 -12.72
C TYR A 264 11.90 1.78 -13.43
N GLY A 265 11.84 0.48 -13.71
CA GLY A 265 10.58 -0.19 -13.98
C GLY A 265 9.91 -0.62 -12.67
N CYS A 266 8.69 -1.14 -12.76
CA CYS A 266 7.97 -1.69 -11.60
C CYS A 266 8.78 -2.81 -10.89
N HIS A 267 9.35 -3.75 -11.65
CA HIS A 267 10.28 -4.79 -11.17
C HIS A 267 11.66 -4.76 -11.85
N SER A 268 11.81 -4.00 -12.94
CA SER A 268 13.07 -3.94 -13.69
C SER A 268 14.06 -2.96 -13.06
N PRO A 269 15.38 -3.23 -13.16
CA PRO A 269 16.40 -2.28 -12.72
C PRO A 269 16.30 -0.96 -13.50
N GLN A 270 17.00 0.05 -13.00
CA GLN A 270 17.07 1.35 -13.65
C GLN A 270 17.61 1.22 -15.07
N ALA A 271 16.92 1.80 -16.04
CA ALA A 271 17.31 1.75 -17.44
C ALA A 271 17.08 3.10 -18.11
N LYS A 272 17.78 3.33 -19.23
CA LYS A 272 17.63 4.53 -20.03
C LYS A 272 16.26 4.54 -20.69
N GLN A 273 15.48 5.57 -20.42
CA GLN A 273 14.17 5.82 -21.03
C GLN A 273 14.18 7.18 -21.72
N GLU A 274 13.39 7.28 -22.78
CA GLU A 274 13.17 8.51 -23.52
C GLU A 274 11.68 8.70 -23.80
N GLY A 275 11.15 9.85 -23.41
CA GLY A 275 9.78 10.28 -23.69
C GLY A 275 9.72 11.27 -24.83
N ASN A 276 8.63 11.24 -25.59
CA ASN A 276 8.40 12.18 -26.69
C ASN A 276 6.92 12.63 -26.72
N PRO A 277 6.56 13.76 -26.07
CA PRO A 277 7.41 14.68 -25.31
C PRO A 277 7.64 14.27 -23.84
N HIS A 278 6.75 13.46 -23.27
CA HIS A 278 6.76 13.03 -21.87
C HIS A 278 6.98 11.52 -21.73
N LEU A 279 7.32 11.08 -20.51
CA LEU A 279 7.24 9.67 -20.12
C LEU A 279 6.06 9.47 -19.18
N ASN A 280 5.25 8.44 -19.43
CA ASN A 280 4.14 8.11 -18.56
C ASN A 280 4.63 7.21 -17.43
N ILE A 281 4.64 7.74 -16.21
CA ILE A 281 5.09 6.99 -15.02
C ILE A 281 3.91 6.80 -14.07
N SER A 282 3.54 5.55 -13.83
CA SER A 282 2.45 5.19 -12.93
C SER A 282 2.89 5.11 -11.47
N PRO A 283 1.96 5.17 -10.49
CA PRO A 283 2.29 5.15 -9.06
C PRO A 283 3.12 3.96 -8.57
N ASN A 284 3.14 2.83 -9.31
CA ASN A 284 3.94 1.64 -9.00
C ASN A 284 5.27 1.59 -9.79
N ASP A 285 5.75 2.73 -10.26
CA ASP A 285 7.00 2.87 -11.00
C ASP A 285 7.02 2.26 -12.41
N HIS A 286 5.89 1.79 -12.92
CA HIS A 286 5.84 1.38 -14.32
C HIS A 286 6.00 2.58 -15.25
N VAL A 287 6.96 2.49 -16.16
CA VAL A 287 7.22 3.48 -17.21
C VAL A 287 6.65 2.97 -18.52
N ARG A 288 5.69 3.69 -19.08
CA ARG A 288 5.12 3.42 -20.40
C ARG A 288 5.77 4.32 -21.44
N ARG A 289 6.19 3.70 -22.54
CA ARG A 289 6.72 4.35 -23.74
C ARG A 289 5.62 4.62 -24.76
#